data_AF-A0A1T3WGR2-F1
#
_entry.id   AF-A0A1T3WGR2-F1
#
_cell.length_a   1.000
_cell.length_b   1.000
_cell.length_c   1.000
_cell.angle_alpha   90.00
_cell.angle_beta   90.00
_cell.angle_gamma   90.00
#
_symmetry.space_group_name_H-M   'P 1'
#
loop_
_entity.id
_entity.type
_entity.pdbx_description
1 polymer ?
#
loop_
_entity_poly.entity_id
_entity_poly.type
_entity_poly.pdbx_seq_one_letter_code
_entity_poly.pdbx_strand_id
1 'polypeptide(L)'
;AALFHDEELDGPLPARTRTVVLTSDEQRPAVVTRTEGFADLDVVSADDVPDLATTISGVRPEQQLATVAVRLEMTAVYLRLVRG
;
A
#
# COMPACT_ATOMS: atom_id res chain seq x y z
N ALA A 1 -1.45 -24.92 6.10
CA ALA A 1 -0.23 -25.68 5.78
C ALA A 1 -0.40 -26.25 4.38
N ALA A 2 0.48 -25.88 3.44
CA ALA A 2 0.46 -26.41 2.08
C ALA A 2 1.03 -27.83 2.09
N LEU A 3 0.41 -28.75 1.35
CA LEU A 3 0.70 -30.19 1.35
C LEU A 3 2.13 -30.54 0.87
N PHE A 4 2.87 -29.56 0.32
CA PHE A 4 4.17 -29.74 -0.34
C PHE A 4 5.30 -28.90 0.27
N HIS A 5 5.08 -28.21 1.40
CA HIS A 5 6.15 -27.43 2.01
C HIS A 5 7.11 -28.35 2.79
N ASP A 6 8.38 -28.35 2.42
CA ASP A 6 9.46 -29.10 3.07
C ASP A 6 10.59 -28.13 3.45
N GLU A 7 10.87 -28.00 4.76
CA GLU A 7 11.83 -27.05 5.31
C GLU A 7 13.29 -27.33 4.87
N GLU A 8 13.64 -28.57 4.50
CA GLU A 8 14.99 -28.92 4.03
C GLU A 8 15.20 -28.58 2.54
N LEU A 9 14.13 -28.63 1.73
CA LEU A 9 14.20 -28.40 0.28
C LEU A 9 13.84 -26.97 -0.11
N ASP A 10 12.86 -26.37 0.55
CA ASP A 10 12.37 -25.01 0.23
C ASP A 10 13.24 -23.92 0.85
N GLY A 11 14.06 -24.27 1.84
CA GLY A 11 14.86 -23.32 2.60
C GLY A 11 14.02 -22.38 3.45
N PRO A 12 14.66 -21.41 4.14
CA PRO A 12 13.94 -20.49 5.01
C PRO A 12 13.00 -19.60 4.20
N LEU A 13 11.80 -19.36 4.73
CA LEU A 13 10.85 -18.42 4.12
C LEU A 13 11.54 -17.08 3.86
N PRO A 14 11.42 -16.52 2.63
CA PRO A 14 12.03 -15.25 2.32
C PRO A 14 11.49 -14.17 3.27
N ALA A 15 12.34 -13.20 3.60
CA ALA A 15 11.89 -12.04 4.36
C ALA A 15 10.66 -11.43 3.68
N ARG A 16 9.61 -11.15 4.45
CA ARG A 16 8.36 -10.62 3.92
C ARG A 16 8.61 -9.23 3.33
N THR A 17 8.86 -9.16 2.02
CA THR A 17 8.99 -7.90 1.30
C THR A 17 7.60 -7.30 1.09
N ARG A 18 7.41 -6.07 1.57
CA ARG A 18 6.22 -5.28 1.22
C ARG A 18 6.47 -4.59 -0.11
N THR A 19 5.66 -4.90 -1.11
CA THR A 19 5.71 -4.26 -2.44
C THR A 19 4.63 -3.19 -2.52
N VAL A 20 5.00 -1.99 -2.97
CA VAL A 20 4.06 -0.90 -3.23
C VAL A 20 4.08 -0.61 -4.72
N VAL A 21 2.90 -0.57 -5.33
CA VAL A 21 2.71 -0.19 -6.74
C VAL A 21 1.86 1.07 -6.77
N LEU A 22 2.37 2.11 -7.41
CA LEU A 22 1.69 3.40 -7.50
C LEU A 22 0.81 3.44 -8.76
N THR A 23 -0.41 3.94 -8.59
CA THR A 23 -1.42 4.15 -9.65
C THR A 23 -2.02 5.54 -9.46
N SER A 24 -2.53 6.16 -10.53
CA SER A 24 -3.30 7.39 -10.38
C SER A 24 -4.65 7.09 -9.74
N ASP A 25 -5.21 8.09 -9.06
CA ASP A 25 -6.51 7.97 -8.40
C ASP A 25 -7.66 7.73 -9.42
N GLU A 26 -7.51 8.25 -10.64
CA GLU A 26 -8.43 7.99 -11.77
C GLU A 26 -8.54 6.51 -12.14
N GLN A 27 -7.47 5.73 -11.95
CA GLN A 27 -7.42 4.31 -12.27
C GLN A 27 -8.00 3.43 -11.14
N ARG A 28 -8.32 4.01 -9.97
CA ARG A 28 -8.75 3.27 -8.78
C ARG A 28 -9.90 2.29 -9.05
N PRO A 29 -10.99 2.64 -9.78
CA PRO A 29 -12.06 1.68 -10.05
C PRO A 29 -11.57 0.43 -10.79
N ALA A 30 -10.71 0.62 -11.79
CA ALA A 30 -10.17 -0.48 -12.58
C ALA A 30 -9.13 -1.31 -11.81
N VAL A 31 -8.40 -0.70 -10.87
CA VAL A 31 -7.48 -1.42 -9.98
C VAL A 31 -8.27 -2.27 -9.00
N VAL A 32 -9.27 -1.70 -8.31
CA VAL A 32 -10.13 -2.41 -7.34
C VAL A 32 -10.76 -3.63 -7.98
N THR A 33 -11.39 -3.50 -9.16
CA THR A 33 -11.99 -4.64 -9.86
C THR A 33 -10.96 -5.72 -10.22
N ARG A 34 -9.73 -5.35 -10.61
CA ARG A 34 -8.71 -6.33 -11.00
C ARG A 34 -8.06 -7.04 -9.82
N THR A 35 -7.98 -6.36 -8.67
CA THR A 35 -7.41 -6.93 -7.44
C THR A 35 -8.45 -7.67 -6.61
N GLU A 36 -9.73 -7.54 -6.96
CA GLU A 36 -10.83 -8.27 -6.32
C GLU A 36 -10.56 -9.78 -6.36
N GLY A 37 -10.53 -10.42 -5.19
CA GLY A 37 -10.25 -11.85 -5.03
C GLY A 37 -8.80 -12.21 -4.64
N PHE A 38 -7.87 -11.25 -4.62
CA PHE A 38 -6.54 -11.46 -4.05
C PHE A 38 -6.52 -11.03 -2.57
N ALA A 39 -6.49 -11.99 -1.65
CA ALA A 39 -6.56 -11.72 -0.21
C ALA A 39 -5.32 -10.96 0.35
N ASP A 40 -4.20 -11.02 -0.37
CA ASP A 40 -2.94 -10.41 0.06
C ASP A 40 -2.72 -9.00 -0.54
N LEU A 41 -3.72 -8.44 -1.25
CA LEU A 41 -3.65 -7.13 -1.88
C LEU A 41 -4.62 -6.15 -1.22
N ASP A 42 -4.08 -5.04 -0.72
CA ASP A 42 -4.86 -3.90 -0.23
C ASP A 42 -4.73 -2.73 -1.22
N VAL A 43 -5.87 -2.15 -1.61
CA VAL A 43 -5.92 -0.91 -2.40
C VAL A 43 -6.18 0.26 -1.45
N VAL A 44 -5.19 1.15 -1.32
CA VAL A 44 -5.23 2.29 -0.40
C VAL A 44 -5.05 3.58 -1.20
N SER A 45 -5.88 4.58 -0.91
CA SER A 45 -5.75 5.95 -1.42
C SER A 45 -5.37 6.90 -0.28
N ALA A 46 -4.80 8.04 -0.64
CA ALA A 46 -4.60 9.14 0.30
C ALA A 46 -5.95 9.63 0.86
N ASP A 47 -7.03 9.52 0.11
CA ASP A 47 -8.32 10.04 0.58
C ASP A 47 -9.04 9.13 1.58
N ASP A 48 -8.53 7.93 1.85
CA ASP A 48 -9.13 6.97 2.80
C ASP A 48 -8.95 7.37 4.29
N VAL A 49 -8.44 8.58 4.59
CA VAL A 49 -8.26 9.09 5.96
C VAL A 49 -9.45 9.99 6.35
N PRO A 50 -10.26 9.62 7.37
CA PRO A 50 -11.57 10.22 7.62
C PRO A 50 -11.58 11.69 8.09
N ASP A 51 -10.47 12.24 8.60
CA ASP A 51 -10.47 13.55 9.30
C ASP A 51 -9.92 14.75 8.49
N LEU A 52 -9.60 14.57 7.20
CA LEU A 52 -8.90 15.58 6.39
C LEU A 52 -9.52 15.78 5.00
N ALA A 53 -10.83 15.61 4.88
CA ALA A 53 -11.56 15.70 3.61
C ALA A 53 -11.60 17.13 3.02
N THR A 54 -10.44 17.65 2.60
CA THR A 54 -10.38 18.34 1.32
C THR A 54 -10.22 17.22 0.30
N THR A 55 -11.33 16.77 -0.29
CA THR A 55 -11.26 15.87 -1.44
C THR A 55 -10.45 16.58 -2.51
N ILE A 56 -9.19 16.17 -2.69
CA ILE A 56 -8.36 16.74 -3.73
C ILE A 56 -8.71 15.99 -5.01
N SER A 57 -9.86 16.32 -5.59
CA SER A 57 -10.32 15.71 -6.84
C SER A 57 -9.67 16.42 -8.02
N GLY A 58 -9.11 15.68 -8.98
CA GLY A 58 -8.49 16.26 -10.18
C GLY A 58 -7.09 16.85 -9.96
N VAL A 59 -6.37 16.41 -8.92
CA VAL A 59 -4.96 16.77 -8.71
C VAL A 59 -4.10 16.19 -9.82
N ARG A 60 -3.16 17.00 -10.31
CA ARG A 60 -2.16 16.52 -11.25
C ARG A 60 -1.37 15.35 -10.64
N PRO A 61 -0.88 14.38 -11.43
CA PRO A 61 -0.17 13.22 -10.90
C PRO A 61 1.01 13.61 -9.99
N GLU A 62 1.69 14.74 -10.27
CA GLU A 62 2.78 15.25 -9.44
C GLU A 62 2.33 15.64 -8.03
N GLN A 63 1.11 16.17 -7.89
CA GLN A 63 0.55 16.56 -6.60
C GLN A 63 0.07 15.34 -5.81
N GLN A 64 -0.44 14.30 -6.50
CA GLN A 64 -0.76 13.01 -5.89
C GLN A 64 0.52 12.36 -5.32
N LEU A 65 1.59 12.34 -6.12
CA LEU A 65 2.90 11.84 -5.70
C LEU A 65 3.49 12.62 -4.51
N ALA A 66 3.40 13.96 -4.54
CA ALA A 66 3.86 14.80 -3.43
C ALA A 66 3.08 14.50 -2.14
N THR A 67 1.76 14.32 -2.23
CA THR A 67 0.92 13.99 -1.08
C THR A 67 1.28 12.62 -0.48
N VAL A 68 1.47 11.60 -1.33
CA VAL A 68 1.89 10.26 -0.90
C VAL A 68 3.28 10.31 -0.26
N ALA A 69 4.23 11.04 -0.86
CA ALA A 69 5.59 11.18 -0.32
C ALA A 69 5.57 11.77 1.10
N VAL A 70 4.84 12.88 1.32
CA VAL A 70 4.70 13.50 2.65
C VAL A 70 4.09 12.51 3.66
N ARG A 71 3.08 11.74 3.25
CA ARG A 71 2.43 10.76 4.14
C ARG A 71 3.35 9.59 4.49
N LEU A 72 4.19 9.15 3.57
CA LEU A 72 5.20 8.12 3.84
C LEU A 72 6.25 8.63 4.83
N GLU A 73 6.70 9.88 4.70
CA GLU A 73 7.62 10.52 5.66
C GLU A 73 6.98 10.58 7.06
N MET A 74 5.73 11.06 7.16
CA MET A 74 5.01 11.10 8.44
C MET A 74 4.81 9.69 9.02
N THR A 75 4.52 8.70 8.18
CA THR A 75 4.39 7.29 8.60
C THR A 75 5.71 6.76 9.16
N ALA A 76 6.84 7.07 8.53
CA ALA A 76 8.16 6.68 9.03
C ALA A 76 8.44 7.30 10.41
N VAL A 77 8.08 8.57 10.60
CA VAL A 77 8.17 9.25 11.91
C VAL A 77 7.31 8.53 12.96
N TYR A 78 6.06 8.21 12.64
CA TYR A 78 5.18 7.48 13.57
C TYR A 78 5.71 6.09 13.91
N LEU A 79 6.20 5.34 12.92
CA LEU A 79 6.78 4.02 13.15
C LEU A 79 8.01 4.06 14.05
N ARG A 80 8.82 5.13 13.96
CA ARG A 80 9.94 5.36 14.88
C ARG A 80 9.44 5.64 16.30
N LEU A 81 8.45 6.50 16.47
CA LEU A 81 7.88 6.84 17.78
C LEU A 81 7.26 5.62 18.48
N VAL A 82 6.61 4.72 17.74
CA VAL A 82 6.00 3.50 18.28
C VAL A 82 7.05 2.47 18.70
N ARG A 83 8.25 2.47 18.08
CA ARG A 83 9.30 1.49 18.34
C ARG A 83 10.28 1.85 19.47
N GLY A 84 10.36 3.12 19.89
CA GLY A 84 11.31 3.59 20.92
C GLY A 84 12.74 3.58 20.41
#